data_AF-A0A0R2T1D8-F1
#
_entry.id   AF-A0A0R2T1D8-F1
#
_cell.length_a   1.000
_cell.length_b   1.000
_cell.length_c   1.000
_cell.angle_alpha   90.00
_cell.angle_beta   90.00
_cell.angle_gamma   90.00
#
_symmetry.space_group_name_H-M   'P 1'
#
loop_
_entity.id
_entity.type
_entity.pdbx_description
1 polymer ?
#
loop_
_entity_poly.entity_id
_entity_poly.type
_entity_poly.pdbx_seq_one_letter_code
_entity_poly.pdbx_strand_id
1 'polypeptide(L)'
;MGNSMVTIAQALAHATAGAALSDDALASLRFETELLLMNAAGCTRASLLTWPGRELEPAVLATFEQTLKRRLEGEPLAYILGVREFWDFELVVSPAVLIPRHETELLVETALEIAAGREGVQHLLDLGTGSGAIAIALARAAERYRVIGVELSPETLLVAQENGSRLAGENLDFVQGSWLSNEVCADIAGRWHAQSADLVDIIVSNPPYIAPGDPHLTEGDLVHEPALALSCEEFGLAAIHTIVRQSTQMLKQGGWILFEHGFDQ
;
A
#
# COMPACT_ATOMS: atom_id res chain seq x y z
N MET A 1 17.62 27.05 35.58
CA MET A 1 17.27 27.47 34.20
C MET A 1 15.99 26.76 33.87
N GLY A 2 14.87 27.47 33.80
CA GLY A 2 13.57 26.83 33.56
C GLY A 2 13.57 26.20 32.17
N ASN A 3 13.14 24.95 32.07
CA ASN A 3 12.81 24.34 30.78
C ASN A 3 11.72 25.22 30.16
N SER A 4 12.07 26.09 29.22
CA SER A 4 11.07 26.84 28.48
C SER A 4 10.29 25.82 27.67
N MET A 5 9.00 25.67 27.96
CA MET A 5 8.16 24.71 27.23
C MET A 5 8.04 25.18 25.78
N VAL A 6 8.14 24.24 24.84
CA VAL A 6 8.06 24.51 23.40
C VAL A 6 6.59 24.50 23.00
N THR A 7 6.14 25.58 22.35
CA THR A 7 4.78 25.67 21.80
C THR A 7 4.67 24.97 20.44
N ILE A 8 3.46 24.62 20.02
CA ILE A 8 3.16 24.08 18.69
C ILE A 8 3.79 24.96 17.59
N ALA A 9 3.58 26.27 17.65
CA ALA A 9 4.12 27.20 16.66
C ALA A 9 5.66 27.20 16.61
N GLN A 10 6.31 27.10 17.77
CA GLN A 10 7.78 27.04 17.85
C GLN A 10 8.32 25.72 17.28
N ALA A 11 7.68 24.59 17.58
CA ALA A 11 8.08 23.28 17.04
C ALA A 11 7.99 23.25 15.50
N LEU A 12 6.87 23.71 14.93
CA LEU A 12 6.67 23.77 13.48
C LEU A 12 7.62 24.77 12.79
N ALA A 13 7.87 25.93 13.41
CA ALA A 13 8.80 26.91 12.89
C ALA A 13 10.24 26.38 12.90
N HIS A 14 10.65 25.67 13.95
CA HIS A 14 11.99 25.09 14.05
C HIS A 14 12.24 24.03 12.99
N ALA A 15 11.26 23.14 12.76
CA ALA A 15 11.34 22.08 11.77
C ALA A 15 11.54 22.57 10.32
N THR A 16 11.09 23.79 10.02
CA THR A 16 11.19 24.39 8.69
C THR A 16 12.25 25.49 8.59
N ALA A 17 12.97 25.77 9.68
CA ALA A 17 14.01 26.79 9.72
C ALA A 17 15.32 26.29 9.09
N GLY A 18 15.90 27.09 8.19
CA GLY A 18 17.24 26.82 7.63
C GLY A 18 17.27 25.83 6.45
N ALA A 19 16.12 25.33 6.01
CA ALA A 19 16.03 24.50 4.81
C ALA A 19 16.17 25.39 3.55
N ALA A 20 17.30 25.28 2.84
CA ALA A 20 17.50 25.92 1.55
C ALA A 20 16.75 25.15 0.45
N LEU A 21 15.42 25.17 0.55
CA LEU A 21 14.49 24.44 -0.33
C LEU A 21 13.81 25.41 -1.31
N SER A 22 13.32 24.87 -2.43
CA SER A 22 12.36 25.58 -3.26
C SER A 22 11.07 25.84 -2.48
N ASP A 23 10.26 26.80 -2.93
CA ASP A 23 8.98 27.11 -2.29
C ASP A 23 8.06 25.89 -2.21
N ASP A 24 8.03 25.06 -3.27
CA ASP A 24 7.23 23.82 -3.31
C ASP A 24 7.72 22.77 -2.31
N ALA A 25 9.03 22.55 -2.23
CA ALA A 25 9.60 21.60 -1.28
C ALA A 25 9.42 22.08 0.17
N LEU A 26 9.49 23.39 0.40
CA LEU A 26 9.20 23.97 1.71
C LEU A 26 7.72 23.83 2.09
N ALA A 27 6.80 24.02 1.14
CA ALA A 27 5.36 23.81 1.37
C ALA A 27 5.06 22.34 1.69
N SER A 28 5.67 21.40 0.96
CA SER A 28 5.58 19.97 1.26
C SER A 28 6.09 19.66 2.66
N LEU A 29 7.31 20.11 3.00
CA LEU A 29 7.90 19.87 4.32
C LEU A 29 7.04 20.44 5.45
N ARG A 30 6.43 21.62 5.27
CA ARG A 30 5.48 22.18 6.26
C ARG A 30 4.31 21.24 6.51
N PHE A 31 3.70 20.73 5.44
CA PHE A 31 2.58 19.82 5.54
C PHE A 31 2.97 18.49 6.20
N GLU A 32 4.10 17.89 5.80
CA GLU A 32 4.61 16.66 6.43
C GLU A 32 4.91 16.89 7.92
N THR A 33 5.48 18.04 8.28
CA THR A 33 5.76 18.40 9.68
C THR A 33 4.48 18.52 10.50
N GLU A 34 3.42 19.11 9.94
CA GLU A 34 2.10 19.15 10.59
C GLU A 34 1.58 17.73 10.84
N LEU A 35 1.70 16.81 9.87
CA LEU A 35 1.28 15.41 10.01
C LEU A 35 2.06 14.69 11.12
N LEU A 36 3.38 14.87 11.17
CA LEU A 36 4.21 14.27 12.23
C LEU A 36 3.84 14.79 13.62
N LEU A 37 3.58 16.10 13.74
CA LEU A 37 3.17 16.68 15.02
C LEU A 37 1.76 16.23 15.42
N MET A 38 0.83 16.15 14.47
CA MET A 38 -0.52 15.62 14.72
C MET A 38 -0.47 14.19 15.24
N ASN A 39 0.36 13.35 14.61
CA ASN A 39 0.56 11.97 15.02
C ASN A 39 1.18 11.87 16.42
N ALA A 40 2.25 12.63 16.69
CA ALA A 40 2.90 12.65 18.00
C ALA A 40 1.98 13.16 19.13
N ALA A 41 1.13 14.15 18.83
CA ALA A 41 0.25 14.79 19.80
C ALA A 41 -1.16 14.17 19.88
N GLY A 42 -1.50 13.22 19.00
CA GLY A 42 -2.84 12.65 18.90
C GLY A 42 -3.93 13.69 18.64
N CYS A 43 -3.67 14.67 17.76
CA CYS A 43 -4.57 15.80 17.54
C CYS A 43 -4.86 16.05 16.06
N THR A 44 -5.91 16.83 15.79
CA THR A 44 -6.33 17.16 14.42
C THR A 44 -5.64 18.44 13.92
N ARG A 45 -5.67 18.65 12.61
CA ARG A 45 -5.13 19.86 11.99
C ARG A 45 -5.84 21.12 12.49
N ALA A 46 -7.16 21.03 12.65
CA ALA A 46 -7.95 22.11 13.25
C ALA A 46 -7.46 22.46 14.67
N SER A 47 -7.06 21.46 15.47
CA SER A 47 -6.48 21.69 16.79
C SER A 47 -5.16 22.44 16.73
N LEU A 48 -4.24 22.03 15.84
CA LEU A 48 -2.96 22.73 15.66
C LEU A 48 -3.15 24.20 15.29
N LEU A 49 -4.06 24.48 14.35
CA LEU A 49 -4.31 25.83 13.85
C LEU A 49 -5.03 26.73 14.86
N THR A 50 -5.91 26.15 15.69
CA THR A 50 -6.70 26.92 16.67
C THR A 50 -5.87 27.33 17.88
N TRP A 51 -4.90 26.50 18.30
CA TRP A 51 -4.11 26.72 19.51
C TRP A 51 -2.60 26.69 19.27
N PRO A 52 -2.04 27.55 18.39
CA PRO A 52 -0.61 27.54 18.05
C PRO A 52 0.31 27.83 19.24
N GLY A 53 -0.19 28.54 20.27
CA GLY A 53 0.54 28.83 21.50
C GLY A 53 0.45 27.74 22.58
N ARG A 54 -0.24 26.63 22.32
CA ARG A 54 -0.31 25.51 23.28
C ARG A 54 1.08 24.89 23.43
N GLU A 55 1.48 24.70 24.68
CA GLU A 55 2.74 24.05 25.04
C GLU A 55 2.64 22.53 24.80
N LEU A 56 3.71 21.95 24.25
CA LEU A 56 3.84 20.52 24.03
C LEU A 56 4.38 19.84 25.27
N GLU A 57 3.82 18.68 25.61
CA GLU A 57 4.39 17.81 26.62
C GLU A 57 5.78 17.31 26.17
N PRO A 58 6.75 17.15 27.08
CA PRO A 58 8.09 16.70 26.71
C PRO A 58 8.13 15.38 25.94
N ALA A 59 7.21 14.45 26.24
CA ALA A 59 7.09 13.18 25.52
C ALA A 59 6.63 13.38 24.07
N VAL A 60 5.62 14.23 23.85
CA VAL A 60 5.11 14.58 22.51
C VAL A 60 6.19 15.27 21.69
N LEU A 61 6.91 16.23 22.28
CA LEU A 61 8.01 16.91 21.62
C LEU A 61 9.12 15.93 21.21
N ALA A 62 9.51 15.02 22.11
CA ALA A 62 10.53 14.01 21.81
C ALA A 62 10.10 13.07 20.68
N THR A 63 8.84 12.61 20.66
CA THR A 63 8.31 11.78 19.56
C THR A 63 8.28 12.56 18.24
N PHE A 64 7.87 13.83 18.26
CA PHE A 64 7.88 14.69 17.08
C PHE A 64 9.30 14.91 16.54
N GLU A 65 10.26 15.25 17.40
CA GLU A 65 11.66 15.45 16.98
C GLU A 65 12.29 14.17 16.43
N GLN A 66 12.00 13.01 17.04
CA GLN A 66 12.47 11.71 16.56
C GLN A 66 11.91 11.37 15.18
N THR A 67 10.61 11.57 14.96
CA THR A 67 9.96 11.25 13.69
C THR A 67 10.33 12.25 12.59
N LEU A 68 10.48 13.53 12.93
CA LEU A 68 11.00 14.54 12.01
C LEU A 68 12.42 14.22 11.57
N LYS A 69 13.29 13.80 12.50
CA LYS A 69 14.66 13.39 12.15
C LYS A 69 14.66 12.25 11.15
N ARG A 70 13.86 11.20 11.37
CA ARG A 70 13.70 10.08 10.43
C ARG A 70 13.25 10.57 9.05
N ARG A 71 12.29 11.50 9.00
CA ARG A 71 11.82 12.06 7.72
C ARG A 71 12.92 12.84 7.00
N LEU A 72 13.69 13.67 7.72
CA LEU A 72 14.80 14.43 7.16
C LEU A 72 15.97 13.54 6.70
N GLU A 73 16.09 12.33 7.25
CA GLU A 73 17.03 11.30 6.81
C GLU A 73 16.56 10.52 5.57
N GLY A 74 15.36 10.82 5.06
CA GLY A 74 14.81 10.25 3.82
C GLY A 74 13.77 9.14 4.03
N GLU A 75 13.45 8.77 5.27
CA GLU A 75 12.46 7.71 5.51
C GLU A 75 11.06 8.16 5.03
N PRO A 76 10.30 7.33 4.30
CA PRO A 76 8.98 7.68 3.80
C PRO A 76 8.01 8.06 4.92
N LEU A 77 7.24 9.13 4.72
CA LEU A 77 6.29 9.61 5.72
C LEU A 77 5.28 8.52 6.12
N ALA A 78 4.79 7.73 5.17
CA ALA A 78 3.83 6.66 5.44
C ALA A 78 4.38 5.59 6.39
N TYR A 79 5.67 5.25 6.31
CA TYR A 79 6.31 4.31 7.24
C TYR A 79 6.55 4.93 8.62
N ILE A 80 6.81 6.24 8.69
CA ILE A 80 6.92 6.94 9.97
C ILE A 80 5.57 7.02 10.68
N LEU A 81 4.49 7.30 9.92
CA LEU A 81 3.12 7.32 10.42
C LEU A 81 2.54 5.91 10.64
N GLY A 82 3.09 4.91 9.96
CA GLY A 82 2.60 3.53 9.97
C GLY A 82 1.32 3.30 9.16
N VAL A 83 0.87 4.32 8.41
CA VAL A 83 -0.41 4.31 7.70
C VAL A 83 -0.33 4.98 6.32
N ARG A 84 -1.18 4.53 5.40
CA ARG A 84 -1.36 5.11 4.07
C ARG A 84 -2.83 5.06 3.67
N GLU A 85 -3.38 6.20 3.24
CA GLU A 85 -4.70 6.26 2.60
C GLU A 85 -4.64 5.57 1.23
N PHE A 86 -5.64 4.76 0.95
CA PHE A 86 -5.88 4.14 -0.35
C PHE A 86 -7.39 3.98 -0.54
N TRP A 87 -7.91 4.39 -1.68
CA TRP A 87 -9.34 4.36 -1.92
C TRP A 87 -10.12 5.20 -0.87
N ASP A 88 -11.05 4.59 -0.14
CA ASP A 88 -11.83 5.23 0.93
C ASP A 88 -11.42 4.78 2.35
N PHE A 89 -10.25 4.14 2.49
CA PHE A 89 -9.78 3.58 3.76
C PHE A 89 -8.29 3.83 4.03
N GLU A 90 -7.89 3.61 5.28
CA GLU A 90 -6.52 3.73 5.74
C GLU A 90 -5.92 2.33 5.98
N LEU A 91 -4.79 2.06 5.32
CA LEU A 91 -4.03 0.83 5.45
C LEU A 91 -2.87 1.02 6.42
N VAL A 92 -2.65 0.04 7.28
CA VAL A 92 -1.37 -0.12 7.98
C VAL A 92 -0.31 -0.44 6.93
N VAL A 93 0.80 0.30 7.00
CA VAL A 93 1.99 0.06 6.17
C VAL A 93 3.24 -0.02 7.03
N SER A 94 4.22 -0.74 6.53
CA SER A 94 5.53 -0.89 7.15
C SER A 94 6.58 -1.10 6.05
N PRO A 95 7.88 -1.04 6.36
CA PRO A 95 8.93 -1.35 5.39
C PRO A 95 8.87 -2.77 4.78
N ALA A 96 7.94 -3.63 5.22
CA ALA A 96 7.69 -4.94 4.62
C ALA A 96 6.75 -4.89 3.40
N VAL A 97 6.08 -3.77 3.11
CA VAL A 97 5.11 -3.64 2.02
C VAL A 97 5.42 -2.42 1.15
N LEU A 98 5.16 -2.52 -0.15
CA LEU A 98 5.12 -1.35 -1.04
C LEU A 98 4.09 -0.35 -0.52
N ILE A 99 4.41 0.95 -0.54
CA ILE A 99 3.43 1.98 -0.16
C ILE A 99 2.39 2.09 -1.30
N PRO A 100 1.10 1.85 -1.05
CA PRO A 100 0.06 1.95 -2.08
C PRO A 100 0.09 3.29 -2.82
N ARG A 101 0.06 3.21 -4.15
CA ARG A 101 0.08 4.36 -5.07
C ARG A 101 -1.33 4.69 -5.53
N HIS A 102 -1.58 5.96 -5.84
CA HIS A 102 -2.91 6.40 -6.30
C HIS A 102 -3.21 5.86 -7.70
N GLU A 103 -2.18 5.68 -8.54
CA GLU A 103 -2.30 5.11 -9.88
C GLU A 103 -2.92 3.70 -9.85
N THR A 104 -2.66 2.94 -8.77
CA THR A 104 -3.22 1.60 -8.55
C THR A 104 -4.75 1.64 -8.33
N GLU A 105 -5.35 2.78 -7.97
CA GLU A 105 -6.80 2.90 -7.85
C GLU A 105 -7.51 2.70 -9.20
N LEU A 106 -6.89 3.11 -10.32
CA LEU A 106 -7.43 2.89 -11.66
C LEU A 106 -7.54 1.39 -12.00
N LEU A 107 -6.59 0.59 -11.52
CA LEU A 107 -6.62 -0.86 -11.70
C LEU A 107 -7.81 -1.49 -10.95
N VAL A 108 -8.09 -1.00 -9.73
CA VAL A 108 -9.26 -1.40 -8.94
C VAL A 108 -10.55 -0.99 -9.64
N GLU A 109 -10.66 0.28 -10.08
CA GLU A 109 -11.82 0.79 -10.83
C GLU A 109 -12.15 -0.10 -12.02
N THR A 110 -11.13 -0.38 -12.85
CA THR A 110 -11.29 -1.19 -14.06
C THR A 110 -11.77 -2.61 -13.73
N ALA A 111 -11.21 -3.23 -12.69
CA ALA A 111 -11.64 -4.56 -12.26
C ALA A 111 -13.10 -4.57 -11.78
N LEU A 112 -13.53 -3.53 -11.05
CA LEU A 112 -14.90 -3.39 -10.56
C LEU A 112 -15.90 -3.15 -11.69
N GLU A 113 -15.56 -2.34 -12.69
CA GLU A 113 -16.39 -2.12 -13.88
C GLU A 113 -16.64 -3.43 -14.64
N ILE A 114 -15.59 -4.21 -14.85
CA ILE A 114 -15.68 -5.53 -15.50
C ILE A 114 -16.54 -6.49 -14.68
N ALA A 115 -16.34 -6.54 -13.35
CA ALA A 115 -17.10 -7.41 -12.45
C ALA A 115 -18.59 -7.01 -12.38
N ALA A 116 -18.89 -5.70 -12.44
CA ALA A 116 -20.25 -5.17 -12.40
C ALA A 116 -21.11 -5.65 -13.58
N GLY A 117 -20.50 -5.83 -14.76
CA GLY A 117 -21.17 -6.33 -15.96
C GLY A 117 -21.49 -7.83 -15.94
N ARG A 118 -21.10 -8.57 -14.89
CA ARG A 118 -21.28 -10.02 -14.77
C ARG A 118 -22.30 -10.38 -13.70
N GLU A 119 -23.05 -11.44 -13.90
CA GLU A 119 -24.04 -11.94 -12.94
C GLU A 119 -23.42 -12.96 -11.94
N GLY A 120 -24.05 -13.10 -10.78
CA GLY A 120 -23.66 -14.09 -9.77
C GLY A 120 -22.43 -13.73 -8.94
N VAL A 121 -21.93 -14.73 -8.20
CA VAL A 121 -20.70 -14.64 -7.40
C VAL A 121 -19.50 -14.56 -8.35
N GLN A 122 -18.63 -13.59 -8.12
CA GLN A 122 -17.39 -13.43 -8.86
C GLN A 122 -16.21 -13.85 -7.98
N HIS A 123 -15.30 -14.62 -8.54
CA HIS A 123 -14.04 -15.00 -7.88
C HIS A 123 -12.91 -14.16 -8.45
N LEU A 124 -12.31 -13.33 -7.60
CA LEU A 124 -11.25 -12.39 -7.96
C LEU A 124 -9.96 -12.76 -7.24
N LEU A 125 -8.84 -12.64 -7.93
CA LEU A 125 -7.52 -12.80 -7.34
C LEU A 125 -6.74 -11.49 -7.42
N ASP A 126 -6.03 -11.18 -6.35
CA ASP A 126 -5.02 -10.12 -6.29
C ASP A 126 -3.65 -10.76 -6.07
N LEU A 127 -2.80 -10.77 -7.09
CA LEU A 127 -1.51 -11.44 -7.06
C LEU A 127 -0.39 -10.46 -6.72
N GLY A 128 0.39 -10.77 -5.69
CA GLY A 128 1.35 -9.81 -5.10
C GLY A 128 0.61 -8.75 -4.29
N THR A 129 -0.31 -9.18 -3.42
CA THR A 129 -1.30 -8.31 -2.75
C THR A 129 -0.66 -7.23 -1.86
N GLY A 130 0.60 -7.41 -1.44
CA GLY A 130 1.33 -6.39 -0.67
C GLY A 130 0.62 -6.07 0.66
N SER A 131 0.21 -4.82 0.85
CA SER A 131 -0.56 -4.40 2.03
C SER A 131 -2.03 -4.86 2.01
N GLY A 132 -2.49 -5.55 0.96
CA GLY A 132 -3.87 -5.94 0.72
C GLY A 132 -4.71 -4.87 0.03
N ALA A 133 -4.11 -3.79 -0.49
CA ALA A 133 -4.82 -2.61 -0.98
C ALA A 133 -5.89 -2.95 -2.04
N ILE A 134 -5.48 -3.64 -3.12
CA ILE A 134 -6.37 -4.05 -4.20
C ILE A 134 -7.39 -5.08 -3.68
N ALA A 135 -6.93 -6.15 -3.02
CA ALA A 135 -7.81 -7.20 -2.51
C ALA A 135 -8.92 -6.67 -1.59
N ILE A 136 -8.60 -5.75 -0.68
CA ILE A 136 -9.54 -5.14 0.27
C ILE A 136 -10.54 -4.25 -0.47
N ALA A 137 -10.08 -3.41 -1.41
CA ALA A 137 -10.97 -2.55 -2.19
C ALA A 137 -11.97 -3.39 -3.00
N LEU A 138 -11.51 -4.46 -3.65
CA LEU A 138 -12.37 -5.39 -4.38
C LEU A 138 -13.38 -6.08 -3.46
N ALA A 139 -12.94 -6.58 -2.30
CA ALA A 139 -13.84 -7.28 -1.37
C ALA A 139 -14.90 -6.36 -0.76
N ARG A 140 -14.56 -5.09 -0.50
CA ARG A 140 -15.50 -4.10 0.05
C ARG A 140 -16.57 -3.65 -0.95
N ALA A 141 -16.31 -3.78 -2.25
CA ALA A 141 -17.21 -3.27 -3.28
C ALA A 141 -18.53 -4.04 -3.37
N ALA A 142 -18.54 -5.36 -3.13
CA ALA A 142 -19.77 -6.14 -3.04
C ALA A 142 -19.56 -7.50 -2.34
N GLU A 143 -20.53 -7.94 -1.55
CA GLU A 143 -20.51 -9.26 -0.88
C GLU A 143 -20.46 -10.46 -1.85
N ARG A 144 -20.88 -10.24 -3.11
CA ARG A 144 -20.82 -11.25 -4.17
C ARG A 144 -19.41 -11.43 -4.75
N TYR A 145 -18.45 -10.59 -4.37
CA TYR A 145 -17.06 -10.70 -4.79
C TYR A 145 -16.30 -11.51 -3.74
N ARG A 146 -15.85 -12.71 -4.13
CA ARG A 146 -14.98 -13.58 -3.33
C ARG A 146 -13.55 -13.32 -3.76
N VAL A 147 -12.75 -12.75 -2.88
CA VAL A 147 -11.42 -12.25 -3.20
C VAL A 147 -10.38 -13.04 -2.44
N ILE A 148 -9.32 -13.45 -3.13
CA ILE A 148 -8.11 -13.97 -2.47
C ILE A 148 -6.92 -13.11 -2.88
N GLY A 149 -6.23 -12.55 -1.88
CA GLY A 149 -4.91 -11.96 -2.06
C GLY A 149 -3.82 -13.02 -1.94
N VAL A 150 -2.90 -13.09 -2.89
CA VAL A 150 -1.73 -13.98 -2.85
C VAL A 150 -0.48 -13.16 -2.59
N GLU A 151 0.32 -13.59 -1.61
CA GLU A 151 1.58 -12.93 -1.28
C GLU A 151 2.69 -13.95 -1.03
N LEU A 152 3.87 -13.69 -1.58
CA LEU A 152 5.04 -14.57 -1.44
C LEU A 152 5.66 -14.43 -0.05
N SER A 153 5.82 -13.18 0.39
CA SER A 153 6.53 -12.84 1.62
C SER A 153 5.63 -13.07 2.85
N PRO A 154 6.03 -13.94 3.80
CA PRO A 154 5.26 -14.14 5.03
C PRO A 154 5.11 -12.86 5.86
N GLU A 155 6.13 -11.98 5.89
CA GLU A 155 6.09 -10.72 6.63
C GLU A 155 5.10 -9.72 6.00
N THR A 156 5.11 -9.63 4.67
CA THR A 156 4.16 -8.80 3.90
C THR A 156 2.74 -9.32 4.04
N LEU A 157 2.56 -10.65 3.99
CA LEU A 157 1.27 -11.31 4.18
C LEU A 157 0.64 -11.00 5.54
N LEU A 158 1.43 -10.91 6.62
CA LEU A 158 0.92 -10.52 7.93
C LEU A 158 0.31 -9.11 7.92
N VAL A 159 0.90 -8.18 7.19
CA VAL A 159 0.37 -6.81 7.03
C VAL A 159 -0.94 -6.84 6.24
N ALA A 160 -1.01 -7.61 5.15
CA ALA A 160 -2.24 -7.79 4.37
C ALA A 160 -3.37 -8.37 5.22
N GLN A 161 -3.08 -9.39 6.04
CA GLN A 161 -4.04 -10.03 6.93
C GLN A 161 -4.54 -9.07 8.02
N GLU A 162 -3.66 -8.28 8.64
CA GLU A 162 -4.05 -7.26 9.62
C GLU A 162 -5.01 -6.24 9.00
N ASN A 163 -4.65 -5.69 7.83
CA ASN A 163 -5.52 -4.75 7.12
C ASN A 163 -6.86 -5.39 6.71
N GLY A 164 -6.83 -6.61 6.18
CA GLY A 164 -8.04 -7.32 5.77
C GLY A 164 -8.98 -7.58 6.94
N SER A 165 -8.45 -7.97 8.10
CA SER A 165 -9.24 -8.21 9.31
C SER A 165 -9.94 -6.94 9.84
N ARG A 166 -9.34 -5.77 9.61
CA ARG A 166 -9.88 -4.47 10.02
C ARG A 166 -10.89 -3.90 9.04
N LEU A 167 -10.73 -4.19 7.74
CA LEU A 167 -11.36 -3.41 6.67
C LEU A 167 -12.32 -4.21 5.77
N ALA A 168 -12.24 -5.54 5.75
CA ALA A 168 -13.03 -6.40 4.87
C ALA A 168 -13.86 -7.45 5.66
N GLY A 169 -14.81 -8.09 4.96
CA GLY A 169 -15.65 -9.15 5.51
C GLY A 169 -15.12 -10.56 5.23
N GLU A 170 -15.97 -11.56 5.49
CA GLU A 170 -15.69 -13.00 5.26
C GLU A 170 -15.53 -13.38 3.77
N ASN A 171 -15.64 -12.41 2.86
CA ASN A 171 -15.45 -12.60 1.44
C ASN A 171 -14.02 -12.33 0.97
N LEU A 172 -13.11 -11.98 1.88
CA LEU A 172 -11.68 -11.82 1.63
C LEU A 172 -10.88 -12.88 2.38
N ASP A 173 -9.97 -13.53 1.66
CA ASP A 173 -8.98 -14.47 2.18
C ASP A 173 -7.58 -14.11 1.68
N PHE A 174 -6.55 -14.63 2.35
CA PHE A 174 -5.18 -14.52 1.87
C PHE A 174 -4.45 -15.86 1.84
N VAL A 175 -3.62 -16.06 0.82
CA VAL A 175 -2.82 -17.27 0.62
C VAL A 175 -1.35 -16.89 0.50
N GLN A 176 -0.49 -17.63 1.21
CA GLN A 176 0.95 -17.48 1.04
C GLN A 176 1.43 -18.31 -0.16
N GLY A 177 2.16 -17.70 -1.08
CA GLY A 177 2.87 -18.43 -2.12
C GLY A 177 3.28 -17.57 -3.31
N SER A 178 3.90 -18.22 -4.30
CA SER A 178 4.35 -17.54 -5.51
C SER A 178 3.27 -17.61 -6.58
N TRP A 179 2.69 -16.45 -6.91
CA TRP A 179 1.78 -16.28 -8.04
C TRP A 179 0.67 -17.35 -8.06
N LEU A 180 0.63 -18.17 -9.10
CA LEU A 180 -0.29 -19.29 -9.25
C LEU A 180 0.50 -20.61 -9.39
N SER A 181 1.43 -20.85 -8.46
CA SER A 181 2.07 -22.17 -8.32
C SER A 181 1.02 -23.25 -8.06
N ASN A 182 1.36 -24.52 -8.35
CA ASN A 182 0.42 -25.63 -8.19
C ASN A 182 -0.15 -25.72 -6.75
N GLU A 183 0.69 -25.43 -5.75
CA GLU A 183 0.32 -25.44 -4.34
C GLU A 183 -0.68 -24.31 -4.03
N VAL A 184 -0.44 -23.11 -4.56
CA VAL A 184 -1.35 -21.97 -4.42
C VAL A 184 -2.69 -22.25 -5.08
N CYS A 185 -2.67 -22.77 -6.32
CA CYS A 185 -3.88 -23.16 -7.04
C CYS A 185 -4.70 -24.20 -6.26
N ALA A 186 -4.04 -25.19 -5.66
CA ALA A 186 -4.69 -26.21 -4.85
C ALA A 186 -5.32 -25.63 -3.56
N ASP A 187 -4.63 -24.71 -2.87
CA ASP A 187 -5.18 -24.02 -1.69
C ASP A 187 -6.43 -23.19 -2.06
N ILE A 188 -6.33 -22.35 -3.11
CA ILE A 188 -7.45 -21.54 -3.62
C ILE A 188 -8.65 -22.41 -3.97
N ALA A 189 -8.45 -23.48 -4.73
CA ALA A 189 -9.52 -24.41 -5.10
C ALA A 189 -10.17 -25.06 -3.88
N GLY A 190 -9.37 -25.39 -2.85
CA GLY A 190 -9.86 -25.94 -1.58
C GLY A 190 -10.76 -24.97 -0.82
N ARG A 191 -10.34 -23.70 -0.71
CA ARG A 191 -11.07 -22.62 0.00
C ARG A 191 -12.41 -22.28 -0.64
N TRP A 192 -12.43 -22.21 -1.97
CA TRP A 192 -13.67 -21.95 -2.71
C TRP A 192 -14.47 -23.22 -3.01
N HIS A 193 -14.07 -24.37 -2.44
CA HIS A 193 -14.72 -25.68 -2.61
C HIS A 193 -14.99 -26.04 -4.09
N ALA A 194 -14.05 -25.68 -4.94
CA ALA A 194 -14.18 -25.82 -6.38
C ALA A 194 -13.99 -27.27 -6.82
N GLN A 195 -14.86 -27.75 -7.71
CA GLN A 195 -14.74 -29.06 -8.36
C GLN A 195 -14.12 -28.97 -9.76
N SER A 196 -13.91 -27.75 -10.25
CA SER A 196 -13.37 -27.44 -11.58
C SER A 196 -12.13 -26.56 -11.45
N ALA A 197 -11.23 -26.66 -12.43
CA ALA A 197 -10.09 -25.77 -12.57
C ALA A 197 -10.52 -24.35 -12.97
N ASP A 198 -11.55 -24.20 -13.82
CA ASP A 198 -12.05 -22.91 -14.32
C ASP A 198 -12.88 -22.16 -13.25
N LEU A 199 -12.21 -21.47 -12.35
CA LEU A 199 -12.79 -20.94 -11.13
C LEU A 199 -12.71 -19.42 -11.04
N VAL A 200 -11.68 -18.81 -11.59
CA VAL A 200 -11.36 -17.40 -11.43
C VAL A 200 -11.98 -16.58 -12.56
N ASP A 201 -12.70 -15.51 -12.19
CA ASP A 201 -13.34 -14.58 -13.13
C ASP A 201 -12.41 -13.44 -13.53
N ILE A 202 -11.65 -12.91 -12.58
CA ILE A 202 -10.74 -11.76 -12.77
C ILE A 202 -9.47 -11.98 -11.95
N ILE A 203 -8.31 -11.81 -12.57
CA ILE A 203 -7.01 -11.73 -11.91
C ILE A 203 -6.53 -10.29 -12.04
N VAL A 204 -6.12 -9.71 -10.92
CA VAL A 204 -5.55 -8.37 -10.81
C VAL A 204 -4.16 -8.49 -10.21
N SER A 205 -3.21 -7.70 -10.69
CA SER A 205 -1.88 -7.64 -10.09
C SER A 205 -1.23 -6.29 -10.36
N ASN A 206 -0.60 -5.73 -9.33
CA ASN A 206 0.44 -4.71 -9.50
C ASN A 206 1.80 -5.38 -9.23
N PRO A 207 2.36 -6.13 -10.18
CA PRO A 207 3.60 -6.86 -9.97
C PRO A 207 4.81 -5.90 -10.01
N PRO A 208 5.98 -6.31 -9.50
CA PRO A 208 7.20 -5.53 -9.63
C PRO A 208 7.54 -5.30 -11.11
N TYR A 209 7.59 -4.05 -11.55
CA TYR A 209 7.78 -3.69 -12.96
C TYR A 209 9.03 -2.85 -13.24
N ILE A 210 9.77 -2.41 -12.22
CA ILE A 210 10.95 -1.55 -12.42
C ILE A 210 12.13 -2.39 -12.90
N ALA A 211 12.78 -1.96 -13.99
CA ALA A 211 13.94 -2.67 -14.53
C ALA A 211 15.14 -2.63 -13.56
N PRO A 212 15.95 -3.71 -13.46
CA PRO A 212 17.16 -3.68 -12.65
C PRO A 212 18.13 -2.59 -13.12
N GLY A 213 18.52 -1.70 -12.21
CA GLY A 213 19.43 -0.58 -12.52
C GLY A 213 18.74 0.72 -12.93
N ASP A 214 17.42 0.81 -12.82
CA ASP A 214 16.69 2.06 -12.98
C ASP A 214 17.14 3.11 -11.92
N PRO A 215 17.46 4.36 -12.31
CA PRO A 215 17.87 5.42 -11.38
C PRO A 215 16.88 5.67 -10.22
N HIS A 216 15.58 5.49 -10.46
CA HIS A 216 14.54 5.68 -9.44
C HIS A 216 14.67 4.69 -8.28
N LEU A 217 15.32 3.54 -8.46
CA LEU A 217 15.60 2.59 -7.36
C LEU A 217 16.65 3.12 -6.37
N THR A 218 17.41 4.14 -6.75
CA THR A 218 18.51 4.70 -5.94
C THR A 218 18.25 6.11 -5.41
N GLU A 219 17.11 6.70 -5.78
CA GLU A 219 16.75 8.08 -5.45
C GLU A 219 15.38 8.14 -4.76
N GLY A 220 15.24 9.06 -3.80
CA GLY A 220 13.97 9.32 -3.11
C GLY A 220 13.51 8.21 -2.14
N ASP A 221 12.20 8.15 -1.92
CA ASP A 221 11.56 7.28 -0.91
C ASP A 221 11.67 5.77 -1.26
N LEU A 222 11.90 5.43 -2.54
CA LEU A 222 11.92 4.04 -3.04
C LEU A 222 13.04 3.18 -2.45
N VAL A 223 14.14 3.81 -1.99
CA VAL A 223 15.27 3.10 -1.35
C VAL A 223 14.84 2.41 -0.05
N HIS A 224 13.75 2.87 0.57
CA HIS A 224 13.22 2.30 1.80
C HIS A 224 12.15 1.23 1.56
N GLU A 225 11.69 1.03 0.33
CA GLU A 225 10.65 0.06 -0.01
C GLU A 225 11.25 -1.31 -0.39
N PRO A 226 10.51 -2.43 -0.22
CA PRO A 226 11.04 -3.77 -0.49
C PRO A 226 11.50 -3.94 -1.95
N ALA A 227 12.76 -4.30 -2.16
CA ALA A 227 13.31 -4.50 -3.51
C ALA A 227 12.54 -5.56 -4.33
N LEU A 228 12.01 -6.59 -3.67
CA LEU A 228 11.18 -7.63 -4.29
C LEU A 228 9.84 -7.10 -4.81
N ALA A 229 9.35 -5.98 -4.28
CA ALA A 229 8.12 -5.32 -4.74
C ALA A 229 8.37 -4.32 -5.87
N LEU A 230 9.64 -3.92 -6.08
CA LEU A 230 10.00 -2.88 -7.05
C LEU A 230 10.49 -3.47 -8.37
N SER A 231 11.42 -4.43 -8.32
CA SER A 231 12.12 -4.87 -9.53
C SER A 231 11.92 -6.35 -9.86
N CYS A 232 11.83 -6.65 -11.16
CA CYS A 232 11.93 -8.02 -11.66
C CYS A 232 12.81 -8.11 -12.92
N GLU A 233 13.20 -9.34 -13.27
CA GLU A 233 14.02 -9.62 -14.45
C GLU A 233 13.27 -9.31 -15.77
N GLU A 234 13.90 -9.53 -16.92
CA GLU A 234 13.31 -9.32 -18.26
C GLU A 234 12.77 -7.89 -18.47
N PHE A 235 13.51 -6.88 -18.01
CA PHE A 235 13.10 -5.48 -18.11
C PHE A 235 11.73 -5.20 -17.44
N GLY A 236 11.41 -5.91 -16.35
CA GLY A 236 10.19 -5.72 -15.59
C GLY A 236 8.99 -6.55 -16.06
N LEU A 237 9.16 -7.42 -17.07
CA LEU A 237 8.07 -8.25 -17.63
C LEU A 237 8.02 -9.69 -17.10
N ALA A 238 9.06 -10.16 -16.39
CA ALA A 238 9.16 -11.57 -15.98
C ALA A 238 7.98 -12.02 -15.10
N ALA A 239 7.51 -11.14 -14.20
CA ALA A 239 6.35 -11.40 -13.37
C ALA A 239 5.06 -11.52 -14.20
N ILE A 240 4.83 -10.57 -15.11
CA ILE A 240 3.67 -10.58 -16.03
C ILE A 240 3.65 -11.86 -16.86
N HIS A 241 4.77 -12.22 -17.50
CA HIS A 241 4.89 -13.46 -18.27
C HIS A 241 4.58 -14.70 -17.43
N THR A 242 5.07 -14.75 -16.20
CA THR A 242 4.82 -15.87 -15.28
C THR A 242 3.34 -15.96 -14.91
N ILE A 243 2.71 -14.84 -14.56
CA ILE A 243 1.30 -14.77 -14.19
C ILE A 243 0.42 -15.18 -15.38
N VAL A 244 0.64 -14.63 -16.57
CA VAL A 244 -0.12 -14.97 -17.79
C VAL A 244 0.00 -16.46 -18.14
N ARG A 245 1.19 -17.05 -17.96
CA ARG A 245 1.37 -18.49 -18.21
C ARG A 245 0.65 -19.33 -17.17
N GLN A 246 0.70 -18.95 -15.89
CA GLN A 246 0.10 -19.74 -14.82
C GLN A 246 -1.41 -19.54 -14.69
N SER A 247 -1.95 -18.39 -15.11
CA SER A 247 -3.37 -18.08 -15.05
C SER A 247 -4.23 -19.06 -15.85
N THR A 248 -3.68 -19.69 -16.88
CA THR A 248 -4.37 -20.71 -17.68
C THR A 248 -4.80 -21.93 -16.86
N GLN A 249 -4.29 -22.09 -15.64
CA GLN A 249 -4.68 -23.17 -14.73
C GLN A 249 -6.02 -22.93 -14.03
N MET A 250 -6.43 -21.66 -13.86
CA MET A 250 -7.59 -21.31 -13.04
C MET A 250 -8.55 -20.30 -13.67
N LEU A 251 -8.09 -19.54 -14.66
CA LEU A 251 -8.88 -18.50 -15.30
C LEU A 251 -9.96 -19.11 -16.19
N LYS A 252 -11.22 -18.71 -15.96
CA LYS A 252 -12.34 -19.13 -16.79
C LYS A 252 -12.18 -18.65 -18.23
N GLN A 253 -12.81 -19.37 -19.16
CA GLN A 253 -13.00 -18.86 -20.51
C GLN A 253 -13.75 -17.52 -20.47
N GLY A 254 -13.16 -16.49 -21.11
CA GLY A 254 -13.68 -15.13 -21.08
C GLY A 254 -13.37 -14.36 -19.80
N GLY A 255 -12.58 -14.93 -18.88
CA GLY A 255 -12.01 -14.25 -17.72
C GLY A 255 -11.04 -13.13 -18.09
N TRP A 256 -10.76 -12.23 -17.15
CA TRP A 256 -9.84 -11.10 -17.35
C TRP A 256 -8.57 -11.25 -16.52
N ILE A 257 -7.48 -10.72 -17.07
CA ILE A 257 -6.25 -10.47 -16.34
C ILE A 257 -5.93 -8.99 -16.52
N LEU A 258 -5.71 -8.29 -15.41
CA LEU A 258 -5.47 -6.85 -15.37
C LEU A 258 -4.13 -6.62 -14.65
N PHE A 259 -3.29 -5.80 -15.25
CA PHE A 259 -1.98 -5.44 -14.71
C PHE A 259 -1.82 -3.94 -14.62
N GLU A 260 -1.19 -3.47 -13.55
CA GLU A 260 -0.41 -2.23 -13.59
C GLU A 260 0.97 -2.55 -14.18
N HIS A 261 1.52 -1.66 -15.01
CA HIS A 261 2.83 -1.81 -15.64
C HIS A 261 3.50 -0.45 -15.84
N GLY A 262 4.81 -0.47 -16.10
CA GLY A 262 5.59 0.71 -16.45
C GLY A 262 5.11 1.35 -17.76
N PHE A 263 5.25 2.67 -17.88
CA PHE A 263 4.72 3.43 -19.02
C PHE A 263 5.31 3.03 -20.39
N ASP A 264 6.47 2.36 -20.40
CA ASP A 264 7.23 1.94 -21.58
C ASP A 264 7.17 0.44 -21.87
N GLN A 265 6.29 -0.30 -21.16
CA GLN A 265 6.09 -1.74 -21.25
C GLN A 265 4.85 -2.13 -22.06
#